data_AF-A0A1Y2C8T2-F1
#
_entry.id   AF-A0A1Y2C8T2-F1
#
_cell.length_a   1.000
_cell.length_b   1.000
_cell.length_c   1.000
_cell.angle_alpha   90.00
_cell.angle_beta   90.00
_cell.angle_gamma   90.00
#
_symmetry.space_group_name_H-M   'P 1'
#
loop_
_entity.id
_entity.type
_entity.pdbx_description
1 polymer ?
#
loop_
_entity_poly.entity_id
_entity_poly.type
_entity_poly.pdbx_seq_one_letter_code
_entity_poly.pdbx_strand_id
1 'polypeptide(L)'
;QIIVAQPRRNATTSLAQRLAQSRKSALGAEVGSHIGRSRARVNTDRTFLRCVTYGILLLYAQKDPELRDYSVIILDEVHESSSDLYFLFAILKKALMTNKELKVILMSATPDMDKIITFFDECEVVSVEGRTYEVEEFFEGQLSLNPAIYVEAAIAK
;
A
#
# COMPACT_ATOMS: atom_id res chain seq x y z
N GLN A 1 -17.26 -0.42 -2.17
CA GLN A 1 -16.31 -0.71 -1.06
C GLN A 1 -15.05 0.16 -1.21
N ILE A 2 -14.23 0.29 -0.16
CA ILE A 2 -12.93 0.97 -0.19
C ILE A 2 -11.83 -0.10 -0.16
N ILE A 3 -10.84 0.03 -1.03
CA ILE A 3 -9.63 -0.80 -1.04
C ILE A 3 -8.43 0.02 -0.55
N VAL A 4 -7.63 -0.58 0.34
CA VAL A 4 -6.25 -0.12 0.62
C VAL A 4 -5.31 -1.21 0.16
N ALA A 5 -4.45 -0.89 -0.80
CA ALA A 5 -3.52 -1.83 -1.39
C ALA A 5 -2.10 -1.52 -0.91
N GLN A 6 -1.37 -2.58 -0.55
CA GLN A 6 -0.05 -2.53 0.05
C GLN A 6 0.91 -3.43 -0.75
N PRO A 7 2.20 -3.07 -0.90
CA PRO A 7 3.15 -3.92 -1.63
C PRO A 7 3.46 -5.21 -0.85
N ARG A 8 3.46 -5.15 0.49
CA ARG A 8 3.93 -6.24 1.36
C ARG A 8 2.79 -6.95 2.08
N ARG A 9 2.88 -8.29 2.14
CA ARG A 9 1.89 -9.16 2.81
C ARG A 9 1.77 -8.89 4.31
N ASN A 10 2.90 -8.70 4.99
CA ASN A 10 2.92 -8.44 6.44
C ASN A 10 2.31 -7.07 6.75
N ALA A 11 2.66 -6.03 5.96
CA ALA A 11 2.07 -4.70 6.08
C ALA A 11 0.55 -4.75 5.88
N THR A 12 0.08 -5.43 4.83
CA THR A 12 -1.37 -5.64 4.59
C THR A 12 -2.07 -6.29 5.78
N THR A 13 -1.46 -7.32 6.38
CA THR A 13 -2.04 -8.06 7.51
C THR A 13 -2.13 -7.18 8.75
N SER A 14 -1.02 -6.53 9.10
CA SER A 14 -0.92 -5.64 10.25
C SER A 14 -1.89 -4.46 10.13
N LEU A 15 -1.96 -3.84 8.95
CA LEU A 15 -2.86 -2.73 8.66
C LEU A 15 -4.33 -3.13 8.86
N ALA A 16 -4.75 -4.27 8.30
CA ALA A 16 -6.12 -4.75 8.45
C ALA A 16 -6.48 -5.01 9.91
N GLN A 17 -5.57 -5.64 10.66
CA GLN A 17 -5.76 -5.90 12.10
C GLN A 17 -5.87 -4.59 12.88
N ARG A 18 -4.98 -3.64 12.64
CA ARG A 18 -4.97 -2.32 13.31
C ARG A 18 -6.23 -1.52 13.01
N LEU A 19 -6.69 -1.52 11.76
CA LEU A 19 -7.92 -0.84 11.36
C LEU A 19 -9.15 -1.48 12.00
N ALA A 20 -9.23 -2.82 12.03
CA ALA A 20 -10.31 -3.53 12.70
C ALA A 20 -10.36 -3.20 14.21
N GLN A 21 -9.21 -3.20 14.89
CA GLN A 21 -9.08 -2.80 16.29
C GLN A 21 -9.51 -1.34 16.52
N SER A 22 -9.06 -0.42 15.67
CA SER A 22 -9.43 1.01 15.75
C SER A 22 -10.94 1.23 15.56
N ARG A 23 -11.58 0.37 14.77
CA ARG A 23 -13.03 0.30 14.57
C ARG A 23 -13.78 -0.46 15.66
N LYS A 24 -13.08 -1.06 16.64
CA LYS A 24 -13.66 -1.98 17.64
C LYS A 24 -14.48 -3.10 16.98
N SER A 25 -14.03 -3.59 15.83
CA SER A 25 -14.70 -4.61 15.02
C SER A 25 -13.80 -5.83 14.83
N ALA A 26 -14.41 -7.01 14.66
CA ALA A 26 -13.65 -8.21 14.34
C ALA A 26 -13.09 -8.14 12.90
N LEU A 27 -11.86 -8.62 12.69
CA LEU A 27 -11.30 -8.75 11.34
C LEU A 27 -12.15 -9.70 10.50
N GLY A 28 -12.58 -9.24 9.33
CA GLY A 28 -13.53 -9.91 8.44
C GLY A 28 -14.98 -9.45 8.60
N ALA A 29 -15.29 -8.60 9.59
CA ALA A 29 -16.59 -7.93 9.68
C ALA A 29 -16.57 -6.63 8.89
N GLU A 30 -16.31 -5.48 9.52
CA GLU A 30 -16.29 -4.17 8.84
C GLU A 30 -15.01 -3.93 8.05
N VAL A 31 -13.88 -4.44 8.55
CA VAL A 31 -12.56 -4.38 7.93
C VAL A 31 -12.13 -5.79 7.58
N GLY A 32 -11.75 -6.02 6.32
CA GLY A 32 -11.31 -7.31 5.83
C GLY A 32 -9.91 -7.28 5.22
N SER A 33 -9.37 -8.46 4.91
CA SER A 33 -8.08 -8.59 4.22
C SER A 33 -8.08 -9.70 3.18
N HIS A 34 -7.34 -9.51 2.08
CA HIS A 34 -7.10 -10.54 1.08
C HIS A 34 -5.65 -10.51 0.58
N ILE A 35 -4.93 -11.60 0.81
CA ILE A 35 -3.47 -11.66 0.63
C ILE A 35 -3.09 -13.00 -0.02
N GLY A 36 -2.50 -12.95 -1.22
CA GLY A 36 -2.10 -14.15 -1.97
C GLY A 36 -3.21 -15.21 -2.05
N ARG A 37 -2.87 -16.49 -1.91
CA ARG A 37 -3.85 -17.60 -1.95
C ARG A 37 -4.58 -17.85 -0.62
N SER A 38 -4.41 -16.98 0.38
CA SER A 38 -5.06 -17.18 1.69
C SER A 38 -6.57 -16.99 1.60
N ARG A 39 -7.33 -17.60 2.52
CA ARG A 39 -8.77 -17.39 2.60
C ARG A 39 -9.03 -15.91 2.89
N ALA A 40 -9.65 -15.22 1.93
CA ALA A 40 -10.10 -13.84 2.10
C ALA A 40 -10.93 -13.72 3.39
N ARG A 41 -10.51 -12.85 4.31
CA ARG A 41 -11.26 -12.52 5.52
C ARG A 41 -12.18 -11.36 5.20
N VAL A 42 -13.27 -11.68 4.51
CA VAL A 42 -14.22 -10.69 4.01
C VAL A 42 -15.62 -11.26 4.20
N ASN A 43 -16.49 -10.49 4.85
CA ASN A 43 -17.92 -10.69 4.81
C ASN A 43 -18.48 -9.73 3.75
N THR A 44 -18.98 -10.26 2.64
CA THR A 44 -19.44 -9.45 1.49
C THR A 44 -20.51 -8.43 1.85
N ASP A 45 -21.35 -8.72 2.85
CA ASP A 45 -22.49 -7.87 3.22
C ASP A 45 -22.09 -6.78 4.23
N ARG A 46 -20.97 -6.96 4.94
CA ARG A 46 -20.57 -6.09 6.06
C ARG A 46 -19.20 -5.42 5.89
N THR A 47 -18.29 -6.01 5.13
CA THR A 47 -16.96 -5.45 4.90
C THR A 47 -17.05 -4.29 3.94
N PHE A 48 -16.85 -3.07 4.43
CA PHE A 48 -16.79 -1.89 3.58
C PHE A 48 -15.34 -1.47 3.27
N LEU A 49 -14.37 -1.84 4.11
CA LEU A 49 -12.94 -1.54 3.94
C LEU A 49 -12.15 -2.84 3.81
N ARG A 50 -11.36 -2.99 2.74
CA ARG A 50 -10.54 -4.19 2.51
C ARG A 50 -9.08 -3.81 2.26
N CYS A 51 -8.20 -4.39 3.06
CA CYS A 51 -6.76 -4.30 2.87
C CYS A 51 -6.29 -5.46 1.97
N VAL A 52 -5.57 -5.15 0.92
CA VAL A 52 -5.11 -6.16 -0.06
C VAL A 52 -3.65 -5.94 -0.43
N THR A 53 -3.00 -6.98 -0.95
CA THR A 53 -1.71 -6.77 -1.63
C THR A 53 -1.93 -6.22 -3.04
N TYR A 54 -0.94 -5.52 -3.61
CA TYR A 54 -0.98 -5.07 -5.01
C TYR A 54 -1.37 -6.18 -5.99
N GLY A 55 -0.76 -7.37 -5.90
CA GLY A 55 -1.13 -8.51 -6.73
C GLY A 55 -2.59 -8.96 -6.59
N ILE A 56 -3.23 -8.78 -5.43
CA ILE A 56 -4.65 -9.09 -5.26
C ILE A 56 -5.53 -8.03 -5.93
N LEU A 57 -5.16 -6.75 -5.83
CA LEU A 57 -5.87 -5.69 -6.55
C LEU A 57 -5.74 -5.88 -8.06
N LEU A 58 -4.59 -6.32 -8.56
CA LEU A 58 -4.42 -6.69 -9.98
C LEU A 58 -5.38 -7.81 -10.39
N LEU A 59 -5.56 -8.84 -9.56
CA LEU A 59 -6.55 -9.90 -9.83
C LEU A 59 -7.99 -9.37 -9.85
N TYR A 60 -8.32 -8.41 -8.99
CA TYR A 60 -9.63 -7.75 -9.01
C TYR A 60 -9.83 -6.93 -10.29
N ALA A 61 -8.84 -6.14 -10.66
CA ALA A 61 -8.80 -5.37 -11.90
C ALA A 61 -8.86 -6.24 -13.16
N GLN A 62 -8.27 -7.44 -13.12
CA GLN A 62 -8.37 -8.39 -14.24
C GLN A 62 -9.81 -8.87 -14.44
N LYS A 63 -10.56 -9.05 -13.34
CA LYS A 63 -11.96 -9.48 -13.38
C LYS A 63 -12.89 -8.34 -13.80
N ASP A 64 -12.68 -7.14 -13.26
CA ASP A 64 -13.41 -5.93 -13.63
C ASP A 64 -12.45 -4.74 -13.79
N PRO A 65 -12.01 -4.42 -15.02
CA PRO A 65 -11.07 -3.33 -15.28
C PRO A 65 -11.60 -1.95 -14.90
N GLU A 66 -12.93 -1.77 -14.83
CA GLU A 66 -13.57 -0.52 -14.42
C GLU A 66 -13.70 -0.38 -12.88
N LEU A 67 -13.40 -1.46 -12.15
CA LEU A 67 -13.38 -1.50 -10.68
C LEU A 67 -14.68 -0.97 -10.06
N ARG A 68 -15.84 -1.32 -10.65
CA ARG A 68 -17.16 -0.74 -10.35
C ARG A 68 -17.68 -1.05 -8.95
N ASP A 69 -17.21 -2.13 -8.34
CA ASP A 69 -17.54 -2.49 -6.96
C ASP A 69 -16.87 -1.57 -5.92
N TYR A 70 -15.95 -0.71 -6.35
CA TYR A 70 -15.12 0.11 -5.49
C TYR A 70 -15.34 1.61 -5.74
N SER A 71 -15.54 2.36 -4.66
CA SER A 71 -15.68 3.81 -4.73
C SER A 71 -14.33 4.51 -4.55
N VAL A 72 -13.44 3.92 -3.77
CA VAL A 72 -12.11 4.47 -3.49
C VAL A 72 -11.07 3.35 -3.51
N ILE A 73 -9.96 3.61 -4.20
CA ILE A 73 -8.76 2.77 -4.16
C ILE A 73 -7.61 3.62 -3.62
N ILE A 74 -6.99 3.14 -2.56
CA ILE A 74 -5.79 3.72 -1.97
C ILE A 74 -4.62 2.81 -2.30
N LEU A 75 -3.62 3.31 -3.03
CA LEU A 75 -2.32 2.64 -3.19
C LEU A 75 -1.36 3.22 -2.16
N ASP A 76 -0.92 2.39 -1.23
CA ASP A 76 -0.04 2.79 -0.14
C ASP A 76 1.39 2.32 -0.39
N GLU A 77 2.39 3.08 0.09
CA GLU A 77 3.81 2.83 -0.18
C GLU A 77 4.17 2.86 -1.68
N VAL A 78 3.63 3.82 -2.45
CA VAL A 78 3.90 3.91 -3.90
C VAL A 78 5.35 4.28 -4.26
N HIS A 79 6.16 4.61 -3.26
CA HIS A 79 7.61 4.76 -3.41
C HIS A 79 8.35 3.42 -3.53
N GLU A 80 7.71 2.30 -3.13
CA GLU A 80 8.24 0.97 -3.38
C GLU A 80 8.02 0.56 -4.84
N SER A 81 9.03 0.85 -5.68
CA SER A 81 9.02 0.50 -7.10
C SER A 81 8.86 -1.00 -7.33
N SER A 82 7.79 -1.38 -8.03
CA SER A 82 7.54 -2.77 -8.43
C SER A 82 6.78 -2.83 -9.76
N SER A 83 6.90 -3.95 -10.49
CA SER A 83 6.12 -4.17 -11.71
C SER A 83 4.62 -4.10 -11.45
N ASP A 84 4.17 -4.66 -10.33
CA ASP A 84 2.76 -4.69 -9.95
C ASP A 84 2.20 -3.28 -9.78
N LEU A 85 2.97 -2.37 -9.16
CA LEU A 85 2.60 -0.97 -9.02
C LEU A 85 2.40 -0.29 -10.37
N TYR A 86 3.34 -0.46 -11.31
CA TYR A 86 3.24 0.15 -12.63
C TYR A 86 2.04 -0.39 -13.44
N PHE A 87 1.76 -1.70 -13.34
CA PHE A 87 0.54 -2.25 -13.95
C PHE A 87 -0.73 -1.67 -13.30
N LEU A 88 -0.76 -1.52 -11.97
CA LEU A 88 -1.86 -0.87 -11.27
C LEU A 88 -2.04 0.57 -11.72
N PHE A 89 -0.96 1.35 -11.89
CA PHE A 89 -1.06 2.71 -12.42
C PHE A 89 -1.70 2.75 -13.80
N ALA A 90 -1.24 1.91 -14.72
CA ALA A 90 -1.80 1.84 -16.07
C ALA A 90 -3.29 1.46 -16.08
N ILE A 91 -3.69 0.52 -15.23
CA ILE A 91 -5.09 0.09 -15.12
C ILE A 91 -5.94 1.18 -14.47
N LEU A 92 -5.49 1.76 -13.36
CA LEU A 92 -6.23 2.78 -12.63
C LEU A 92 -6.41 4.05 -13.47
N LYS A 93 -5.38 4.47 -14.23
CA LYS A 93 -5.53 5.59 -15.17
C LYS A 93 -6.62 5.30 -16.21
N LYS A 94 -6.70 4.07 -16.72
CA LYS A 94 -7.78 3.66 -17.62
C LYS A 94 -9.14 3.62 -16.93
N ALA A 95 -9.22 3.08 -15.72
CA ALA A 95 -10.46 3.02 -14.95
C ALA A 95 -11.02 4.41 -14.64
N LEU A 96 -10.18 5.39 -14.30
CA LEU A 96 -10.60 6.79 -14.07
C LEU A 96 -11.15 7.47 -15.32
N MET A 97 -10.76 7.03 -16.52
CA MET A 97 -11.32 7.55 -17.77
C MET A 97 -12.76 7.07 -17.99
N THR A 98 -13.11 5.85 -17.58
CA THR A 98 -14.44 5.25 -17.82
C THR A 98 -15.37 5.36 -16.61
N ASN A 99 -14.86 5.16 -15.40
CA ASN A 99 -15.60 5.19 -14.15
C ASN A 99 -15.36 6.54 -13.43
N LYS A 100 -16.28 7.49 -13.62
CA LYS A 100 -16.19 8.85 -13.06
C LYS A 100 -16.47 8.93 -11.56
N GLU A 101 -17.06 7.89 -10.99
CA GLU A 101 -17.33 7.80 -9.55
C GLU A 101 -16.13 7.25 -8.76
N LEU A 102 -15.17 6.61 -9.44
CA LEU A 102 -13.98 6.05 -8.82
C LEU A 102 -13.02 7.16 -8.39
N LYS A 103 -12.57 7.09 -7.13
CA LYS A 103 -11.48 7.93 -6.62
C LYS A 103 -10.23 7.08 -6.37
N VAL A 104 -9.07 7.63 -6.70
CA VAL A 104 -7.77 7.00 -6.45
C VAL A 104 -6.93 7.92 -5.56
N ILE A 105 -6.35 7.36 -4.51
CA ILE A 105 -5.42 8.04 -3.60
C ILE A 105 -4.09 7.30 -3.67
N LEU A 106 -2.99 8.05 -3.86
CA LEU A 106 -1.63 7.52 -3.88
C LEU A 106 -0.91 8.03 -2.63
N MET A 107 -0.44 7.12 -1.77
CA MET A 107 0.27 7.46 -0.54
C MET A 107 1.74 7.10 -0.66
N SER A 108 2.61 8.05 -0.33
CA SER A 108 4.07 7.92 -0.40
C SER A 108 4.72 8.52 0.85
N ALA A 109 5.81 7.92 1.30
CA ALA A 109 6.66 8.47 2.35
C ALA A 109 7.71 9.45 1.80
N THR A 110 8.00 9.40 0.48
CA THR A 110 8.99 10.27 -0.16
C THR A 110 8.33 11.40 -0.95
N PRO A 111 8.91 12.60 -0.94
CA PRO A 111 8.37 13.75 -1.67
C PRO A 111 8.61 13.69 -3.19
N ASP A 112 9.55 12.87 -3.66
CA ASP A 112 9.83 12.72 -5.10
C ASP A 112 8.70 11.96 -5.79
N MET A 113 7.72 12.73 -6.28
CA MET A 113 6.46 12.24 -6.84
C MET A 113 6.20 12.79 -8.25
N ASP A 114 7.12 13.56 -8.83
CA ASP A 114 6.92 14.30 -10.08
C ASP A 114 6.49 13.39 -11.24
N LYS A 115 7.10 12.21 -11.33
CA LYS A 115 6.76 11.20 -12.36
C LYS A 115 5.34 10.67 -12.19
N ILE A 116 4.89 10.48 -10.94
CA ILE A 116 3.55 9.98 -10.62
C ILE A 116 2.52 11.08 -10.90
N ILE A 117 2.78 12.31 -10.48
CA ILE A 117 1.93 13.48 -10.73
C ILE A 117 1.75 13.70 -12.23
N THR A 118 2.86 13.68 -12.99
CA THR A 118 2.84 13.80 -14.45
C THR A 118 2.06 12.64 -15.09
N PHE A 119 2.26 11.41 -14.61
CA PHE A 119 1.54 10.25 -15.14
C PHE A 119 0.03 10.33 -14.90
N PHE A 120 -0.42 10.92 -13.79
CA PHE A 120 -1.84 11.10 -13.46
C PHE A 120 -2.40 12.48 -13.83
N ASP A 121 -1.81 13.13 -14.85
CA ASP A 121 -2.31 14.38 -15.44
C ASP A 121 -2.41 15.54 -14.44
N GLU A 122 -1.34 15.77 -13.67
CA GLU A 122 -1.20 16.86 -12.67
C GLU A 122 -2.22 16.79 -11.51
N CYS A 123 -2.28 15.64 -10.86
CA CYS A 123 -3.16 15.43 -9.71
C CYS A 123 -2.80 16.31 -8.49
N GLU A 124 -3.79 16.58 -7.64
CA GLU A 124 -3.60 17.33 -6.39
C GLU A 124 -2.64 16.61 -5.43
N VAL A 125 -1.69 17.35 -4.87
CA VAL A 125 -0.72 16.85 -3.90
C VAL A 125 -1.01 17.44 -2.52
N VAL A 126 -1.25 16.57 -1.56
CA VAL A 126 -1.41 16.94 -0.15
C VAL A 126 -0.19 16.44 0.62
N SER A 127 0.58 17.38 1.20
CA SER A 127 1.70 17.06 2.07
C SER A 127 1.28 17.12 3.53
N VAL A 128 1.72 16.13 4.31
CA VAL A 128 1.55 16.09 5.77
C VAL A 128 2.93 16.14 6.40
N GLU A 129 3.21 17.19 7.17
CA GLU A 129 4.50 17.31 7.86
C GLU A 129 4.62 16.24 8.94
N GLY A 130 5.68 15.42 8.83
CA GLY A 130 6.06 14.48 9.86
C GLY A 130 6.73 15.17 11.04
N ARG A 131 6.66 14.56 12.22
CA ARG A 131 7.52 14.92 13.35
C ARG A 131 8.71 13.98 13.34
N THR A 132 9.90 14.52 13.08
CA THR A 132 11.16 13.81 13.28
C THR A 132 11.72 14.19 14.64
N TYR A 133 12.49 13.28 15.23
CA TYR A 133 13.26 13.54 16.45
C TYR A 133 14.75 13.47 16.07
N GLU A 134 15.58 14.19 16.80
CA GLU A 134 17.02 14.13 16.61
C GLU A 134 17.53 12.70 16.87
N VAL A 135 18.32 12.17 15.94
CA VAL A 135 18.93 10.84 16.03
C VAL A 135 20.43 11.01 15.83
N GLU A 136 21.23 10.50 16.77
CA GLU A 136 22.68 10.45 16.63
C GLU A 136 23.07 9.32 15.67
N GLU A 137 23.87 9.63 14.66
CA GLU A 137 24.36 8.67 13.67
C GLU A 137 25.79 8.25 13.97
N PHE A 138 26.03 6.94 14.05
CA PHE A 138 27.36 6.36 14.25
C PHE A 138 27.74 5.50 13.04
N PHE A 139 28.84 5.84 12.38
CA PHE A 139 29.33 5.12 11.20
C PHE A 139 30.59 4.32 11.55
N GLU A 140 30.64 3.06 11.12
CA GLU A 140 31.86 2.24 11.19
C GLU A 140 32.77 2.57 10.00
N GLY A 141 34.05 2.82 10.27
CA GLY A 141 35.00 3.28 9.25
C GLY A 141 35.45 2.23 8.23
N GLN A 142 35.23 0.93 8.50
CA GLN A 142 35.52 -0.16 7.57
C GLN A 142 34.25 -0.93 7.22
N LEU A 143 33.77 -0.71 5.99
CA LEU A 143 32.74 -1.54 5.40
C LEU A 143 33.35 -2.88 5.00
N SER A 144 33.02 -3.93 5.75
CA SER A 144 33.28 -5.29 5.30
C SER A 144 32.13 -5.77 4.42
N LEU A 145 32.45 -6.27 3.23
CA LEU A 145 31.49 -6.93 2.35
C LEU A 145 31.11 -8.34 2.83
N ASN A 146 31.76 -8.85 3.88
CA ASN A 146 31.43 -10.14 4.48
C ASN A 146 30.21 -10.01 5.40
N PRO A 147 29.09 -10.71 5.10
CA PRO A 147 27.90 -10.72 5.93
C PRO A 147 28.11 -11.08 7.40
N ALA A 148 29.02 -12.01 7.68
CA ALA A 148 29.30 -12.42 9.04
C ALA A 148 29.78 -11.24 9.90
N ILE A 149 30.58 -10.33 9.31
CA ILE A 149 31.19 -9.22 10.04
C ILE A 149 30.14 -8.19 10.47
N TYR A 150 29.20 -7.80 9.60
CA TYR A 150 28.16 -6.84 10.02
C TYR A 150 27.11 -7.47 10.93
N VAL A 151 26.85 -8.79 10.81
CA VAL A 151 25.93 -9.49 11.74
C VAL A 151 26.54 -9.58 13.13
N GLU A 152 27.80 -10.00 13.24
CA GLU A 152 28.50 -10.06 14.52
C GLU A 152 28.64 -8.67 15.15
N ALA A 153 29.00 -7.65 14.37
CA ALA A 153 29.10 -6.28 14.85
C ALA A 153 27.75 -5.72 15.36
N ALA A 154 26.63 -6.11 14.73
CA ALA A 154 25.29 -5.69 15.17
C ALA A 154 24.83 -6.37 16.47
N ILE A 155 25.33 -7.57 16.78
CA ILE A 155 25.03 -8.30 18.02
C ILE A 155 25.94 -7.85 19.16
N ALA A 156 27.17 -7.44 18.86
CA ALA A 156 28.17 -7.05 19.85
C ALA A 156 27.94 -5.67 20.49
N LYS A 157 27.02 -4.86 19.94
CA LYS A 157 26.57 -3.57 20.51
C LYS A 157 25.28 -3.77 21.29
#